data_AF-A0A967NAP8-F1
#
_entry.id   AF-A0A967NAP8-F1
#
_cell.length_a   1.000
_cell.length_b   1.000
_cell.length_c   1.000
_cell.angle_alpha   90.00
_cell.angle_beta   90.00
_cell.angle_gamma   90.00
#
_symmetry.space_group_name_H-M   'P 1'
#
loop_
_entity.id
_entity.type
_entity.pdbx_description
1 polymer ?
#
loop_
_entity_poly.entity_id
_entity_poly.type
_entity_poly.pdbx_seq_one_letter_code
_entity_poly.pdbx_strand_id
1 'polypeptide(L)' 'PMDVEWAKDGDTGELFIVQARPETVQSREGSATLATYTLEGEGTVLVTGTAVGSSVATGPVRRIARPDEGDRFR' A
#
# COMPACT_ATOMS: atom_id res chain seq x y z
N PRO A 1 15.14 -1.38 7.21
CA PRO A 1 15.01 -1.42 5.73
C PRO A 1 14.84 0.01 5.18
N MET A 2 15.19 0.27 3.92
CA MET A 2 15.19 1.61 3.29
C MET A 2 14.26 1.62 2.09
N ASP A 3 13.44 2.65 1.98
CA ASP A 3 12.67 2.98 0.78
C ASP A 3 13.52 3.91 -0.10
N VAL A 4 13.71 3.52 -1.36
CA VAL A 4 14.62 4.18 -2.29
C VAL A 4 13.89 4.48 -3.59
N GLU A 5 13.77 5.76 -3.89
CA GLU A 5 13.30 6.23 -5.18
C GLU A 5 14.52 6.51 -6.07
N TRP A 6 14.49 5.99 -7.29
CA TRP A 6 15.56 6.16 -8.28
C TRP A 6 14.98 6.62 -9.62
N ALA A 7 15.81 7.32 -10.38
CA ALA A 7 15.50 7.75 -11.74
C ALA A 7 16.61 7.29 -12.69
N LYS A 8 16.24 6.96 -13.92
CA LYS A 8 17.18 6.73 -15.02
C LYS A 8 17.18 7.95 -15.91
N ASP A 9 18.35 8.52 -16.15
CA ASP A 9 18.50 9.60 -17.11
C ASP A 9 18.27 9.09 -18.54
N GLY A 10 17.53 9.86 -19.33
CA GLY A 10 17.09 9.45 -20.67
C GLY A 10 18.20 9.52 -21.72
N ASP A 11 19.13 10.46 -21.56
CA ASP A 11 20.17 10.74 -22.54
C ASP A 11 21.44 9.91 -22.27
N THR A 12 21.86 9.84 -21.02
CA THR A 12 23.07 9.10 -20.60
C THR A 12 22.78 7.65 -20.23
N GLY A 13 21.55 7.34 -19.83
CA GLY A 13 21.18 6.03 -19.30
C GLY A 13 21.66 5.75 -17.87
N GLU A 14 22.27 6.73 -17.20
CA GLU A 14 22.77 6.61 -15.84
C GLU A 14 21.63 6.56 -14.81
N LEU A 15 21.87 5.90 -13.67
CA LEU A 15 20.91 5.75 -12.59
C LEU A 15 21.26 6.69 -11.43
N PHE A 16 20.25 7.40 -10.94
CA PHE A 16 20.38 8.36 -9.85
C PHE A 16 19.40 8.01 -8.73
N ILE A 17 19.87 8.11 -7.49
CA ILE A 17 18.98 8.08 -6.32
C ILE A 17 18.39 9.47 -6.16
N VAL A 18 17.07 9.59 -6.27
CA VAL A 18 16.38 10.87 -6.09
C VAL A 18 15.91 11.06 -4.65
N GLN A 19 15.67 9.97 -3.93
CA GLN A 19 15.32 9.99 -2.52
C GLN A 19 15.68 8.66 -1.84
N ALA A 20 16.13 8.72 -0.59
CA ALA A 20 16.28 7.56 0.26
C ALA A 20 15.78 7.90 1.67
N ARG A 21 14.86 7.09 2.21
CA ARG A 21 14.33 7.26 3.56
C ARG A 21 14.27 5.90 4.27
N PRO A 22 14.45 5.83 5.60
CA PRO A 22 14.11 4.63 6.34
C PRO A 22 12.67 4.23 6.03
N GLU A 23 12.41 2.94 5.80
CA GLU A 23 11.07 2.44 5.51
C GLU A 23 10.11 2.83 6.66
N THR A 24 9.05 3.58 6.35
CA THR A 24 8.19 4.22 7.36
C THR A 24 6.88 3.48 7.63
N VAL A 25 6.48 2.57 6.74
CA VAL A 25 5.19 1.87 6.86
C VAL A 25 5.25 0.74 7.89
N GLN A 26 6.40 0.07 8.03
CA GLN A 26 6.58 -1.07 8.94
C GLN A 26 7.45 -0.76 10.18
N SER A 27 8.13 0.40 10.23
CA SER A 27 9.04 0.73 11.35
C SER A 27 8.35 1.11 12.66
N ARG A 28 7.02 1.28 12.66
CA ARG A 28 6.22 1.54 13.85
C ARG A 28 5.57 0.30 14.46
N GLU A 29 5.57 -0.83 13.76
CA GLU A 29 5.22 -2.10 14.39
C GLU A 29 6.42 -2.52 15.24
N GLY A 30 6.26 -2.39 16.56
CA GLY A 30 7.30 -2.73 17.53
C GLY A 30 7.90 -4.10 17.21
N SER A 31 9.23 -4.16 17.29
CA SER A 31 10.04 -5.36 17.11
C SER A 31 9.28 -6.65 17.47
N ALA A 32 8.94 -7.44 16.43
CA ALA A 32 8.57 -8.86 16.48
C ALA A 32 7.10 -9.29 16.63
N THR A 33 6.12 -8.61 16.01
CA THR A 33 4.82 -9.27 15.77
C THR A 33 4.37 -9.11 14.33
N LEU A 34 4.57 -10.16 13.53
CA LEU A 34 3.99 -10.28 12.20
C LEU A 34 2.53 -10.73 12.36
N ALA A 35 1.58 -9.79 12.28
CA ALA A 35 0.16 -10.13 12.30
C ALA A 35 -0.25 -10.74 10.95
N THR A 36 -0.69 -11.99 10.97
CA THR A 36 -1.28 -12.67 9.80
C THR A 36 -2.76 -12.87 10.06
N TYR A 37 -3.58 -12.51 9.08
CA TYR A 37 -5.03 -12.69 9.13
C TYR A 37 -5.44 -13.80 8.18
N THR A 38 -6.27 -14.73 8.67
CA THR A 38 -6.90 -15.77 7.86
C THR A 38 -8.39 -15.49 7.79
N LEU A 39 -8.96 -15.45 6.59
CA LEU A 39 -10.40 -15.37 6.42
C LEU A 39 -11.01 -16.76 6.66
N GLU A 40 -11.78 -16.92 7.75
CA GLU A 40 -12.41 -18.19 8.11
C GLU A 40 -13.72 -18.47 7.35
N GLY A 41 -14.28 -17.43 6.70
CA GLY A 41 -15.56 -17.51 5.98
C GLY A 41 -15.41 -17.62 4.47
N GLU A 42 -16.42 -18.20 3.83
CA GLU A 42 -16.54 -18.26 2.37
C GLU A 42 -17.70 -17.37 1.89
N GLY A 43 -17.56 -16.82 0.69
CA GLY A 43 -18.57 -15.98 0.06
C GLY A 43 -18.37 -15.91 -1.44
N THR A 44 -19.39 -15.44 -2.16
CA THR A 44 -19.25 -15.20 -3.59
C THR A 44 -18.24 -14.09 -3.85
N VAL A 45 -17.17 -14.40 -4.59
CA VAL A 45 -16.18 -13.41 -4.99
C VAL A 45 -16.80 -12.47 -6.02
N LEU A 46 -16.94 -11.19 -5.68
CA LEU A 46 -17.47 -10.17 -6.59
C LEU A 46 -16.38 -9.54 -7.45
N VAL A 47 -15.15 -9.44 -6.93
CA VAL A 47 -13.98 -8.82 -7.59
C VAL A 47 -12.68 -9.32 -6.97
N THR A 48 -11.60 -9.32 -7.73
CA THR A 48 -10.23 -9.66 -7.29
C THR A 48 -9.24 -8.54 -7.65
N GLY A 49 -8.08 -8.50 -6.99
CA GLY A 49 -7.05 -7.49 -7.21
C GLY A 49 -5.74 -7.79 -6.51
N THR A 50 -4.79 -6.86 -6.57
CA THR A 50 -3.46 -6.98 -5.93
C THR A 50 -3.53 -6.49 -4.48
N ALA A 51 -3.03 -7.32 -3.55
CA ALA A 51 -2.93 -6.94 -2.14
C ALA A 51 -1.81 -5.91 -1.93
N VAL A 52 -2.13 -4.80 -1.29
CA VAL A 52 -1.16 -3.77 -0.85
C VAL A 52 -0.67 -4.03 0.59
N GLY A 53 -1.43 -4.77 1.40
CA GLY A 53 -1.10 -5.13 2.77
C GLY A 53 -1.64 -6.52 3.16
N SER A 54 -1.46 -6.91 4.42
CA SER A 54 -1.77 -8.25 4.95
C SER A 54 -3.06 -8.34 5.77
N SER A 55 -3.85 -7.27 5.86
CA SER A 55 -5.05 -7.21 6.70
C SER A 55 -6.32 -7.67 5.98
N VAL A 56 -7.31 -8.10 6.77
CA VAL A 56 -8.69 -8.36 6.32
C VAL A 56 -9.59 -7.28 6.90
N ALA A 57 -10.40 -6.63 6.06
CA ALA A 57 -11.31 -5.55 6.46
C ALA A 57 -12.75 -5.83 6.04
N THR A 58 -13.71 -5.32 6.81
CA THR A 58 -15.15 -5.42 6.52
C THR A 58 -15.82 -4.08 6.76
N GLY A 59 -16.81 -3.74 5.92
CA GLY A 59 -17.55 -2.48 6.05
C GLY A 59 -18.33 -2.10 4.79
N PRO A 60 -19.11 -1.01 4.86
CA PRO A 60 -19.84 -0.49 3.71
C PRO A 60 -18.88 0.07 2.65
N VAL A 61 -19.15 -0.24 1.38
CA VAL A 61 -18.37 0.28 0.25
C VAL A 61 -18.78 1.72 -0.05
N ARG A 62 -17.79 2.60 -0.26
CA ARG A 62 -17.99 3.98 -0.72
C ARG A 62 -17.26 4.20 -2.05
N ARG A 63 -17.98 4.65 -3.07
CA ARG A 63 -17.39 4.99 -4.38
C ARG A 63 -17.00 6.47 -4.41
N ILE A 64 -15.70 6.72 -4.56
CA ILE A 64 -15.11 8.04 -4.82
C ILE A 64 -14.70 8.05 -6.29
N ALA A 65 -15.37 8.86 -7.11
CA ALA A 65 -15.17 8.84 -8.56
C ALA A 65 -14.15 9.89 -9.03
N ARG A 66 -13.92 10.93 -8.22
CA ARG A 66 -13.08 12.07 -8.58
C ARG A 66 -12.25 12.56 -7.40
N PRO A 67 -11.08 13.18 -7.63
CA PRO A 67 -10.22 13.67 -6.55
C PRO A 67 -10.88 14.73 -5.64
N ASP A 68 -11.76 15.57 -6.19
CA ASP A 68 -12.50 16.60 -5.45
C ASP A 68 -13.56 16.03 -4.48
N GLU A 69 -13.86 14.73 -4.56
CA GLU A 69 -14.77 14.04 -3.66
C GLU A 69 -14.11 13.54 -2.35
N GLY A 70 -12.84 13.90 -2.10
CA GLY A 70 -12.05 13.40 -0.98
C GLY A 70 -12.71 13.55 0.40
N ASP A 71 -13.52 14.59 0.60
CA ASP A 71 -14.24 14.82 1.86
C ASP A 71 -15.24 13.71 2.21
N ARG A 72 -15.66 12.89 1.23
CA ARG A 72 -16.58 11.75 1.42
C ARG A 72 -15.91 10.53 2.05
N PHE A 73 -14.60 10.57 2.29
CA PHE A 73 -13.81 9.50 2.91
C PHE A 73 -13.98 9.43 4.44
N ARG A 74 -14.56 10.46 5.08
CA ARG A 74 -14.75 10.53 6.54
C ARG A 74 -15.95 9.74 7.06
#